data_AF-A0A4U6S3R2-F1
#
_entry.id   AF-A0A4U6S3R2-F1
#
_cell.length_a   1.000
_cell.length_b   1.000
_cell.length_c   1.000
_cell.angle_alpha   90.00
_cell.angle_beta   90.00
_cell.angle_gamma   90.00
#
_symmetry.space_group_name_H-M   'P 1'
#
loop_
_entity.id
_entity.type
_entity.pdbx_description
1 polymer ?
#
loop_
_entity_poly.entity_id
_entity_poly.type
_entity_poly.pdbx_seq_one_letter_code
_entity_poly.pdbx_strand_id
1 'polypeptide(L)' 'MEVISEASRHLGSELKAQHKNVRWKDIAGIGNILRHDYQRVDATIIWNAVNDDLPPLKAALLALKASLQ' A
#
# COMPACT_ATOMS: atom_id res chain seq x y z
N MET A 1 -0.44 -8.15 3.75
CA MET A 1 0.05 -7.12 2.80
C MET A 1 -0.25 -7.45 1.35
N GLU A 2 -0.17 -8.72 0.91
CA GLU A 2 -0.45 -9.09 -0.50
C GLU A 2 -1.82 -8.61 -1.02
N VAL A 3 -2.89 -8.79 -0.25
CA VAL A 3 -4.24 -8.32 -0.61
C VAL A 3 -4.27 -6.81 -0.83
N ILE A 4 -3.58 -6.04 0.02
CA ILE A 4 -3.50 -4.57 -0.08
C ILE A 4 -2.71 -4.18 -1.34
N SER A 5 -1.59 -4.86 -1.59
CA SER A 5 -0.78 -4.67 -2.80
C SER A 5 -1.61 -4.90 -4.05
N GLU A 6 -2.35 -6.00 -4.13
CA GLU A 6 -3.15 -6.34 -5.31
C GLU A 6 -4.31 -5.36 -5.50
N ALA A 7 -5.07 -5.06 -4.44
CA ALA A 7 -6.17 -4.10 -4.48
C ALA A 7 -5.70 -2.71 -4.97
N SER A 8 -4.50 -2.27 -4.58
CA SER A 8 -3.94 -0.98 -5.01
C SER A 8 -3.70 -0.88 -6.52
N ARG A 9 -3.48 -2.01 -7.22
CA ARG A 9 -3.27 -2.03 -8.67
C ARG A 9 -4.53 -1.61 -9.41
N HIS A 10 -5.70 -1.97 -8.89
CA HIS A 10 -7.01 -1.71 -9.48
C HIS A 10 -7.52 -0.28 -9.29
N LEU A 11 -6.89 0.50 -8.40
CA LEU A 11 -7.23 1.92 -8.23
C LEU A 11 -6.87 2.72 -9.50
N GLY A 12 -7.82 3.53 -9.98
CA GLY A 12 -7.67 4.38 -11.17
C GLY A 12 -6.55 5.43 -11.03
N SER A 13 -6.00 5.86 -12.16
CA SER A 13 -4.90 6.84 -12.22
C SER A 13 -5.29 8.20 -11.65
N GLU A 14 -6.51 8.66 -11.91
CA GLU A 14 -7.04 9.93 -11.40
C GLU A 14 -7.08 9.94 -9.86
N LEU A 15 -7.62 8.88 -9.26
CA LEU A 15 -7.70 8.72 -7.82
C LEU A 15 -6.31 8.63 -7.18
N LYS A 16 -5.35 7.94 -7.82
CA LYS A 16 -3.94 7.96 -7.38
C LYS A 16 -3.32 9.35 -7.47
N ALA A 17 -3.65 10.12 -8.51
CA ALA A 17 -3.12 11.46 -8.75
C ALA A 17 -3.66 12.51 -7.77
N GLN A 18 -4.89 12.33 -7.26
CA GLN A 18 -5.47 13.19 -6.22
C GLN A 18 -4.82 12.95 -4.84
N HIS A 19 -4.25 11.76 -4.61
CA HIS A 19 -3.64 11.36 -3.34
C HIS A 19 -2.15 11.05 -3.47
N LYS A 20 -1.36 12.04 -3.90
CA LYS A 20 0.10 11.90 -4.16
C LYS A 20 0.94 11.58 -2.93
N ASN A 21 0.43 11.88 -1.73
CA ASN A 21 1.13 11.62 -0.47
C ASN A 21 1.18 10.11 -0.15
N VAL A 22 0.36 9.30 -0.81
CA VAL A 22 0.40 7.85 -0.69
C VAL A 22 1.38 7.28 -1.70
N ARG A 23 2.32 6.45 -1.23
CA ARG A 23 3.34 5.79 -2.05
C ARG A 23 2.76 4.62 -2.85
N TRP A 24 1.86 4.89 -3.80
CA TRP A 24 1.11 3.86 -4.55
C TRP A 24 1.99 2.84 -5.28
N LYS A 25 3.12 3.29 -5.83
CA LYS A 25 4.07 2.40 -6.51
C LYS A 25 4.69 1.38 -5.55
N ASP A 26 5.07 1.83 -4.36
CA ASP A 26 5.70 0.98 -3.34
C ASP A 26 4.69 -0.04 -2.80
N ILE A 27 3.44 0.42 -2.55
CA ILE A 27 2.33 -0.44 -2.12
C ILE A 27 2.03 -1.53 -3.15
N ALA A 28 2.01 -1.19 -4.44
CA ALA A 28 1.83 -2.18 -5.51
C ALA A 28 3.08 -3.09 -5.67
N GLY A 29 4.27 -2.59 -5.36
CA GLY A 29 5.53 -3.31 -5.52
C GLY A 29 5.73 -4.40 -4.45
N ILE A 30 5.24 -4.18 -3.23
CA ILE A 30 5.55 -5.08 -2.11
C ILE A 30 5.04 -6.51 -2.29
N GLY A 31 3.90 -6.69 -2.98
CA GLY A 31 3.37 -8.01 -3.32
C GLY A 31 4.29 -8.82 -4.24
N ASN A 32 5.07 -8.16 -5.09
CA ASN A 32 6.05 -8.86 -5.94
C ASN A 32 7.21 -9.40 -5.12
N ILE A 33 7.72 -8.59 -4.17
CA ILE A 33 8.81 -8.98 -3.28
C ILE A 33 8.37 -10.17 -2.41
N LEU A 34 7.18 -10.07 -1.81
CA LEU A 34 6.63 -11.12 -0.95
C LEU A 34 6.35 -12.44 -1.68
N ARG A 35 6.12 -12.41 -2.99
CA ARG A 35 5.82 -13.63 -3.78
C ARG A 35 7.05 -14.26 -4.41
N HIS A 36 7.99 -13.43 -4.88
CA HIS A 36 9.11 -13.90 -5.71
C HIS A 36 10.46 -13.86 -4.99
N ASP A 37 10.62 -12.98 -3.99
CA ASP A 37 11.88 -12.76 -3.28
C ASP A 37 11.73 -12.93 -1.75
N TYR A 38 10.71 -13.66 -1.30
CA TYR A 38 10.37 -13.80 0.13
C TYR A 38 11.52 -14.30 1.00
N GLN A 39 12.43 -15.09 0.42
CA GLN A 39 13.62 -15.61 1.10
C GLN A 39 14.61 -14.53 1.53
N ARG A 40 14.53 -13.34 0.91
CA ARG A 40 15.38 -12.18 1.20
C ARG A 40 14.67 -11.13 2.05
N VAL A 41 13.42 -11.39 2.45
CA VAL A 41 12.62 -10.45 3.23
C VAL A 41 13.03 -10.51 4.68
N ASP A 42 13.47 -9.37 5.21
CA ASP A 42 13.72 -9.18 6.63
C ASP A 42 12.38 -9.03 7.37
N ALA A 43 12.15 -9.88 8.37
CA ALA A 43 10.93 -9.84 9.18
C ALA A 43 10.74 -8.51 9.91
N THR A 44 11.82 -7.83 10.28
CA THR A 44 11.81 -6.50 10.90
C THR A 44 11.26 -5.45 9.93
N ILE A 45 11.60 -5.53 8.65
CA ILE A 45 11.07 -4.62 7.63
C ILE A 45 9.56 -4.81 7.49
N ILE A 46 9.09 -6.06 7.49
CA ILE A 46 7.65 -6.35 7.42
C ILE A 46 6.94 -5.88 8.69
N TRP A 47 7.54 -6.09 9.86
CA TRP A 47 7.01 -5.63 11.12
C TRP A 47 6.85 -4.10 11.14
N ASN A 48 7.86 -3.36 10.70
CA ASN A 48 7.80 -1.90 10.60
C ASN A 48 6.76 -1.45 9.57
N ALA A 49 6.68 -2.11 8.41
CA ALA A 49 5.65 -1.79 7.42
C ALA A 49 4.22 -1.96 8.00
N VAL A 50 4.00 -2.99 8.82
CA VAL A 50 2.70 -3.21 9.48
C VAL A 50 2.41 -2.16 10.55
N ASN A 51 3.39 -1.78 11.36
CA ASN A 51 3.17 -0.88 12.50
C ASN A 51 3.26 0.60 12.14
N ASP A 52 4.09 0.97 11.17
CA ASP A 52 4.43 2.36 10.87
C ASP A 52 3.82 2.84 9.54
N ASP A 53 3.79 1.98 8.51
CA ASP A 53 3.31 2.37 7.17
C ASP A 53 1.81 2.08 6.94
N LEU A 54 1.26 0.99 7.47
CA LEU A 54 -0.16 0.67 7.29
C LEU A 54 -1.13 1.65 7.98
N PRO A 55 -0.87 2.17 9.20
CA PRO A 55 -1.77 3.15 9.82
C PRO A 55 -1.98 4.44 9.01
N PRO A 56 -0.93 5.14 8.53
CA PRO A 56 -1.12 6.33 7.70
C PRO A 56 -1.79 5.98 6.35
N LEU A 57 -1.51 4.81 5.77
CA LEU A 57 -2.21 4.35 4.58
C LEU A 57 -3.72 4.17 4.84
N LYS A 58 -4.10 3.55 5.96
CA LYS A 58 -5.51 3.40 6.36
C LYS A 58 -6.19 4.75 6.52
N ALA A 59 -5.54 5.71 7.17
CA ALA A 59 -6.07 7.06 7.33
C ALA A 59 -6.31 7.75 5.97
N ALA A 60 -5.36 7.64 5.03
CA ALA A 60 -5.51 8.18 3.69
C ALA A 60 -6.66 7.53 2.91
N LEU A 61 -6.84 6.21 3.02
CA LEU A 61 -7.94 5.49 2.38
C LEU A 61 -9.31 5.86 2.96
N LEU A 62 -9.40 6.09 4.28
CA LEU A 62 -10.64 6.56 4.91
C LEU A 62 -11.00 7.98 4.45
N ALA A 63 -10.01 8.88 4.37
CA ALA A 63 -10.21 10.22 3.84
C ALA A 63 -10.67 10.20 2.36
N LEU A 64 -10.03 9.36 1.54
CA LEU A 64 -10.45 9.13 0.15
C LEU A 64 -11.88 8.60 0.07
N LYS A 65 -12.24 7.61 0.89
CA LYS A 65 -13.60 7.06 0.89
C LYS A 65 -14.63 8.15 1.21
N ALA A 66 -14.32 9.02 2.17
CA ALA A 66 -15.19 10.13 2.54
C ALA A 66 -15.34 11.18 1.43
N SER A 67 -14.32 11.41 0.59
CA SER A 67 -14.43 12.34 -0.55
C SER A 67 -15.21 11.81 -1.75
N LEU A 68 -15.57 10.52 -1.74
CA LEU A 68 -16.37 9.87 -2.79
C LEU A 68 -17.87 9.80 -2.44
N GLN A 69 -18.26 10.25 -1.24
CA GLN A 69 -19.65 10.33 -0.76
C GLN A 69 -20.15 11.78 -0.82
#